data_AF-A0A034VQN1-F1
#
_entry.id   AF-A0A034VQN1-F1
#
_cell.length_a   1.000
_cell.length_b   1.000
_cell.length_c   1.000
_cell.angle_alpha   90.00
_cell.angle_beta   90.00
_cell.angle_gamma   90.00
#
_symmetry.space_group_name_H-M   'P 1'
#
loop_
_entity.id
_entity.type
_entity.pdbx_description
1 polymer ?
#
loop_
_entity_poly.entity_id
_entity_poly.type
_entity_poly.pdbx_seq_one_letter_code
_entity_poly.pdbx_strand_id
1 'polypeptide(L)'
;MLTDTDDDYFFEEDKMGMTVTVSSVVITKDQSNLIGISIGGGAPLCPCLYIVQVFDGTPAAREGSLQSGDELLAVNSVSVKGKTKVEVAKMIQAATTTVTIHYNKLHADPEQGKSLDIILKKLKHRIVDNMSSNTADTLGLSRAILCNDSLVKRLEELEGTELMYKGLVEHARRMLKAYYDLLQTYKAFGDCFTHISAHEPQQRASEAFRMFGEFHRNLEKDGLNIIKEIKPVLSDLGTYLNKAIPDTKLTVRRYADAKFTYLSYCLKVKEMDDEEHSFAALQDPLYRVETGNYEYRLILRCRQDARNKFAKLRTDVLEKMELLECKHAMDLNKQLRSLLDSLAQLNRSVVERIEALPPLFPIEVDFKETDFQYKSTTLKPQDLDEEEEEEQTIVRTDSHSLRMASTEVVCGLEAVETPAQVVNIPQKGNLLDELDTTSDQSVDNNETLLKELGLFGVDLMSNPQTLTNQKDSVAAQNGAYDFDLFLNQSAATATQLEQDLMSANALETDLLLQ
;
A
#
# COMPACT_ATOMS: atom_id res chain seq x y z
N MET A 1 64.25 -7.12 56.32
CA MET A 1 63.97 -7.66 54.98
C MET A 1 62.81 -8.65 55.12
N LEU A 2 61.60 -8.14 54.99
CA LEU A 2 60.40 -8.92 54.67
C LEU A 2 59.83 -8.16 53.48
N THR A 3 60.00 -8.74 52.30
CA THR A 3 59.49 -8.20 51.04
C THR A 3 57.99 -8.52 51.01
N ASP A 4 57.17 -7.49 51.16
CA ASP A 4 55.78 -7.52 50.72
C ASP A 4 55.79 -7.68 49.20
N THR A 5 55.57 -8.92 48.75
CA THR A 5 55.11 -9.19 47.38
C THR A 5 53.60 -9.08 47.41
N ASP A 6 53.09 -7.85 47.24
CA ASP A 6 51.76 -7.62 46.71
C ASP A 6 51.80 -8.10 45.25
N ASP A 7 51.56 -9.40 45.06
CA ASP A 7 51.24 -9.96 43.74
C ASP A 7 49.87 -9.40 43.34
N ASP A 8 49.87 -8.23 42.70
CA ASP A 8 48.75 -7.73 41.91
C ASP A 8 48.43 -8.78 40.83
N TYR A 9 47.52 -9.70 41.13
CA TYR A 9 46.89 -10.60 40.16
C TYR A 9 46.08 -9.74 39.17
N PHE A 10 46.76 -9.07 38.25
CA PHE A 10 46.14 -8.50 37.06
C PHE A 10 45.63 -9.67 36.23
N PHE A 11 44.31 -9.92 36.27
CA PHE A 11 43.67 -10.78 35.28
C PHE A 11 44.06 -10.28 33.89
N GLU A 12 44.59 -11.17 33.06
CA GLU A 12 44.90 -10.85 31.66
C GLU A 12 43.59 -10.45 30.96
N GLU A 13 43.60 -9.31 30.26
CA GLU A 13 42.41 -8.84 29.54
C GLU A 13 41.96 -9.86 28.49
N ASP A 14 40.71 -10.31 28.58
CA ASP A 14 40.12 -11.19 27.57
C ASP A 14 39.60 -10.34 26.41
N LYS A 15 40.49 -10.10 25.44
CA LYS A 15 40.18 -9.26 24.27
C LYS A 15 39.29 -9.97 23.24
N MET A 16 38.98 -11.25 23.42
CA MET A 16 38.27 -12.09 22.44
C MET A 16 38.79 -11.98 20.99
N GLY A 17 40.10 -11.73 20.81
CA GLY A 17 40.72 -11.53 19.50
C GLY A 17 40.48 -10.16 18.85
N MET A 18 39.81 -9.22 19.53
CA MET A 18 39.67 -7.83 19.07
C MET A 18 40.97 -7.05 19.27
N THR A 19 41.17 -6.03 18.42
CA THR A 19 42.34 -5.15 18.49
C THR A 19 41.94 -3.75 18.92
N VAL A 20 42.90 -3.01 19.49
CA VAL A 20 42.70 -1.62 19.90
C VAL A 20 43.77 -0.71 19.32
N THR A 21 43.40 0.52 18.97
CA THR A 21 44.36 1.56 18.55
C THR A 21 44.22 2.79 19.43
N VAL A 22 45.33 3.25 19.98
CA VAL A 22 45.39 4.47 20.79
C VAL A 22 45.14 5.69 19.89
N SER A 23 44.28 6.59 20.32
CA SER A 23 43.98 7.84 19.64
C SER A 23 43.60 8.93 20.65
N SER A 24 43.59 10.19 20.18
CA SER A 24 43.18 11.32 21.01
C SER A 24 42.37 12.32 20.20
N VAL A 25 41.38 12.91 20.83
CA VAL A 25 40.47 13.86 20.18
C VAL A 25 40.21 15.05 21.08
N VAL A 26 40.12 16.25 20.50
CA VAL A 26 39.75 17.48 21.21
C VAL A 26 38.31 17.83 20.89
N ILE A 27 37.44 17.82 21.90
CA ILE A 27 36.01 18.11 21.76
C ILE A 27 35.69 19.43 22.45
N THR A 28 35.03 20.32 21.72
CA THR A 28 34.51 21.59 22.27
C THR A 28 33.15 21.33 22.90
N LYS A 29 32.96 21.74 24.15
CA LYS A 29 31.71 21.48 24.88
C LYS A 29 30.53 22.30 24.33
N ASP A 30 29.33 21.83 24.61
CA ASP A 30 28.10 22.57 24.31
C ASP A 30 27.79 23.64 25.37
N GLN A 31 26.67 24.35 25.17
CA GLN A 31 26.16 25.38 26.10
C GLN A 31 25.81 24.81 27.48
N SER A 32 25.56 23.50 27.56
CA SER A 32 25.26 22.77 28.79
C SER A 32 26.51 22.25 29.51
N ASN A 33 27.71 22.62 29.04
CA ASN A 33 29.00 22.14 29.57
C ASN A 33 29.16 20.61 29.48
N LEU A 34 28.53 19.97 28.48
CA LEU A 34 28.60 18.54 28.22
C LEU A 34 29.26 18.26 26.86
N ILE A 35 29.78 17.04 26.71
CA ILE A 35 30.27 16.52 25.42
C ILE A 35 29.34 15.48 24.79
N GLY A 36 28.42 14.89 25.58
CA GLY A 36 27.42 13.95 25.08
C GLY A 36 27.86 12.49 24.94
N ILE A 37 28.56 11.97 25.94
CA ILE A 37 28.85 10.52 26.05
C ILE A 37 28.32 9.96 27.37
N SER A 38 27.94 8.68 27.36
CA SER A 38 27.68 7.88 28.55
C SER A 38 28.86 6.95 28.83
N ILE A 39 29.24 6.80 30.11
CA ILE A 39 30.44 6.07 30.56
C ILE A 39 30.03 4.85 31.38
N GLY A 40 30.54 3.69 31.02
CA GLY A 40 30.38 2.41 31.72
C GLY A 40 31.70 1.90 32.31
N GLY A 41 31.61 0.84 33.12
CA GLY A 41 32.76 0.25 33.81
C GLY A 41 33.32 1.13 34.94
N GLY A 42 34.63 1.07 35.11
CA GLY A 42 35.40 1.74 36.17
C GLY A 42 35.48 0.97 37.50
N ALA A 43 36.32 1.50 38.38
CA ALA A 43 36.60 0.91 39.68
C ALA A 43 35.34 0.87 40.59
N PRO A 44 35.24 -0.11 41.53
CA PRO A 44 36.19 -1.20 41.77
C PRO A 44 35.97 -2.44 40.89
N LEU A 45 34.86 -2.52 40.16
CA LEU A 45 34.40 -3.76 39.52
C LEU A 45 35.06 -4.03 38.17
N CYS A 46 35.39 -2.99 37.40
CA CYS A 46 35.96 -3.12 36.06
C CYS A 46 37.28 -2.35 35.96
N PRO A 47 38.36 -2.93 35.40
CA PRO A 47 39.67 -2.28 35.34
C PRO A 47 39.73 -1.10 34.35
N CYS A 48 38.79 -1.04 33.41
CA CYS A 48 38.72 -0.02 32.37
C CYS A 48 37.39 0.77 32.41
N LEU A 49 37.41 1.96 31.82
CA LEU A 49 36.22 2.76 31.55
C LEU A 49 35.98 2.78 30.05
N TYR A 50 34.74 2.65 29.61
CA TYR A 50 34.40 2.64 28.20
C TYR A 50 33.14 3.43 27.90
N ILE A 51 32.98 3.82 26.65
CA ILE A 51 31.83 4.57 26.16
C ILE A 51 30.66 3.61 25.96
N VAL A 52 29.56 3.82 26.68
CA VAL A 52 28.31 3.04 26.51
C VAL A 52 27.51 3.58 25.33
N GLN A 53 27.45 4.90 25.21
CA GLN A 53 26.67 5.59 24.18
C GLN A 53 27.27 6.95 23.86
N VAL A 54 27.19 7.31 22.59
CA VAL A 54 27.37 8.69 22.12
C VAL A 54 25.98 9.20 21.76
N PHE A 55 25.58 10.35 22.31
CA PHE A 55 24.23 10.89 22.11
C PHE A 55 24.16 11.74 20.84
N ASP A 56 23.12 11.55 20.03
CA ASP A 56 22.92 12.30 18.78
C ASP A 56 22.80 13.81 19.04
N GLY A 57 23.26 14.63 18.09
CA GLY A 57 23.23 16.10 18.20
C GLY A 57 24.25 16.72 19.18
N THR A 58 24.98 15.91 19.94
CA THR A 58 25.97 16.39 20.91
C THR A 58 27.33 16.70 20.27
N PRO A 59 28.24 17.41 20.96
CA PRO A 59 29.58 17.66 20.45
C PRO A 59 30.38 16.40 20.06
N ALA A 60 30.31 15.33 20.86
CA ALA A 60 31.00 14.08 20.56
C ALA A 60 30.44 13.40 19.30
N ALA A 61 29.11 13.42 19.10
CA ALA A 61 28.50 12.89 17.88
C ALA A 61 28.89 13.67 16.62
N ARG A 62 28.94 15.02 16.71
CA ARG A 62 29.34 15.88 15.58
C ARG A 62 30.82 15.74 15.22
N GLU A 63 31.67 15.50 16.22
CA GLU A 63 33.09 15.26 16.01
C GLU A 63 33.33 13.87 15.40
N GLY A 64 32.61 12.84 15.87
CA GLY A 64 32.49 11.54 15.21
C GLY A 64 33.62 10.55 15.42
N SER A 65 34.70 10.91 16.12
CA SER A 65 35.83 10.01 16.39
C SER A 65 35.53 8.99 17.50
N LEU A 66 34.74 9.39 18.49
CA LEU A 66 34.32 8.53 19.61
C LEU A 66 33.13 7.67 19.22
N GLN A 67 33.13 6.42 19.67
CA GLN A 67 32.03 5.49 19.43
C GLN A 67 31.85 4.52 20.61
N SER A 68 30.71 3.84 20.66
CA SER A 68 30.38 2.90 21.72
C SER A 68 31.34 1.70 21.74
N GLY A 69 31.77 1.30 22.93
CA GLY A 69 32.78 0.25 23.16
C GLY A 69 34.23 0.75 23.16
N ASP A 70 34.51 2.00 22.78
CA ASP A 70 35.84 2.60 22.91
C ASP A 70 36.20 2.77 24.40
N GLU A 71 37.45 2.48 24.76
CA GLU A 71 37.94 2.61 26.13
C GLU A 71 38.54 3.99 26.37
N LEU A 72 38.24 4.60 27.51
CA LEU A 72 38.79 5.88 27.95
C LEU A 72 40.11 5.65 28.70
N LEU A 73 41.17 6.32 28.26
CA LEU A 73 42.51 6.22 28.85
C LEU A 73 42.86 7.43 29.71
N ALA A 74 42.56 8.64 29.21
CA ALA A 74 42.81 9.88 29.93
C ALA A 74 41.84 10.98 29.51
N VAL A 75 41.56 11.88 30.45
CA VAL A 75 40.85 13.14 30.20
C VAL A 75 41.84 14.27 30.42
N ASN A 76 42.08 15.04 29.37
CA ASN A 76 43.22 15.95 29.24
C ASN A 76 44.52 15.21 29.56
N SER A 77 45.37 15.78 30.42
CA SER A 77 46.65 15.17 30.81
C SER A 77 46.54 14.19 31.99
N VAL A 78 45.34 13.79 32.40
CA VAL A 78 45.13 12.98 33.60
C VAL A 78 44.53 11.62 33.26
N SER A 79 45.25 10.56 33.64
CA SER A 79 44.79 9.16 33.49
C SER A 79 43.47 8.91 34.22
N VAL A 80 42.63 8.06 33.62
CA VAL A 80 41.37 7.60 34.22
C VAL A 80 41.42 6.16 34.74
N LYS A 81 42.56 5.47 34.59
CA LYS A 81 42.73 4.11 35.14
C LYS A 81 42.51 4.12 36.65
N GLY A 82 41.72 3.15 37.14
CA GLY A 82 41.39 3.02 38.57
C GLY A 82 40.36 4.03 39.09
N LYS A 83 39.78 4.87 38.24
CA LYS A 83 38.72 5.81 38.63
C LYS A 83 37.33 5.24 38.42
N THR A 84 36.38 5.79 39.16
CA THR A 84 34.94 5.52 38.98
C THR A 84 34.37 6.33 37.81
N LYS A 85 33.28 5.86 37.21
CA LYS A 85 32.55 6.60 36.16
C LYS A 85 32.13 8.02 36.60
N VAL A 86 31.81 8.21 37.88
CA VAL A 86 31.42 9.51 38.47
C VAL A 86 32.61 10.47 38.51
N GLU A 87 33.80 9.99 38.87
CA GLU A 87 35.01 10.83 38.89
C GLU A 87 35.41 11.28 37.49
N VAL A 88 35.35 10.39 36.50
CA VAL A 88 35.64 10.74 35.10
C VAL A 88 34.63 11.74 34.56
N ALA A 89 33.34 11.56 34.86
CA ALA A 89 32.31 12.53 34.50
C ALA A 89 32.61 13.93 35.11
N LYS A 90 33.00 13.98 36.40
CA LYS A 90 33.42 15.22 37.06
C LYS A 90 34.66 15.83 36.42
N MET A 91 35.65 15.03 36.00
CA MET A 91 36.83 15.52 35.30
C MET A 91 36.49 16.16 33.95
N ILE A 92 35.59 15.55 33.18
CA ILE A 92 35.10 16.11 31.91
C ILE A 92 34.35 17.41 32.18
N GLN A 93 33.47 17.44 33.19
CA GLN A 93 32.69 18.63 33.56
C GLN A 93 33.59 19.78 34.07
N ALA A 94 34.66 19.47 34.80
CA ALA A 94 35.60 20.45 35.35
C ALA A 94 36.56 21.05 34.31
N ALA A 95 36.73 20.41 33.14
CA ALA A 95 37.48 21.00 32.04
C ALA A 95 36.83 22.34 31.61
N THR A 96 37.59 23.22 30.97
CA THR A 96 37.07 24.51 30.47
C THR A 96 36.26 24.29 29.18
N THR A 97 36.38 25.18 28.21
CA THR A 97 35.62 25.15 26.94
C THR A 97 35.90 23.91 26.09
N THR A 98 37.09 23.32 26.22
CA THR A 98 37.51 22.15 25.43
C THR A 98 38.02 21.04 26.34
N VAL A 99 37.79 19.79 25.93
CA VAL A 99 38.33 18.60 26.61
C VAL A 99 39.06 17.72 25.60
N THR A 100 40.24 17.24 25.97
CA THR A 100 40.97 16.24 25.19
C THR A 100 40.66 14.86 25.76
N ILE A 101 40.15 13.95 24.95
CA ILE A 101 39.89 12.57 25.34
C ILE A 101 40.94 11.68 24.67
N HIS A 102 41.73 10.98 25.49
CA HIS A 102 42.60 9.91 25.01
C HIS A 102 41.85 8.59 25.17
N TYR A 103 41.78 7.81 24.10
CA TYR A 103 40.96 6.60 24.06
C TYR A 103 41.63 5.47 23.25
N ASN A 104 41.25 4.24 23.57
CA ASN A 104 41.52 3.05 22.79
C ASN A 104 40.32 2.78 21.89
N LYS A 105 40.52 2.96 20.59
CA LYS A 105 39.52 2.60 19.58
C LYS A 105 39.37 1.10 19.55
N LEU A 106 38.16 0.58 19.79
CA LEU A 106 37.90 -0.86 19.70
C LEU A 106 37.57 -1.25 18.25
N HIS A 107 38.45 -2.05 17.63
CA HIS A 107 38.20 -2.65 16.32
C HIS A 107 37.50 -3.99 16.51
N ALA A 108 36.17 -3.92 16.54
CA ALA A 108 35.30 -5.08 16.69
C ALA A 108 34.72 -5.47 15.33
N ASP A 109 34.71 -6.77 15.02
CA ASP A 109 34.02 -7.27 13.83
C ASP A 109 32.53 -7.49 14.16
N PRO A 110 31.59 -6.80 13.48
CA PRO A 110 30.16 -6.96 13.72
C PRO A 110 29.66 -8.39 13.56
N GLU A 111 30.33 -9.25 12.78
CA GLU A 111 29.97 -10.67 12.63
C GLU A 111 30.12 -11.42 13.96
N GLN A 112 31.09 -11.06 14.80
CA GLN A 112 31.28 -11.69 16.11
C GLN A 112 30.10 -11.42 17.06
N GLY A 113 29.44 -10.27 16.90
CA GLY A 113 28.25 -9.92 17.68
C GLY A 113 26.95 -10.55 17.19
N LYS A 114 26.96 -11.35 16.11
CA LYS A 114 25.79 -12.07 15.60
C LYS A 114 25.68 -13.46 16.22
N SER A 115 25.22 -13.52 17.46
CA SER A 115 25.00 -14.80 18.14
C SER A 115 23.63 -15.40 17.83
N LEU A 116 23.48 -16.72 18.08
CA LEU A 116 22.18 -17.40 18.05
C LEU A 116 21.16 -16.70 18.95
N ASP A 117 21.61 -16.18 20.09
CA ASP A 117 20.78 -15.44 21.04
C ASP A 117 20.19 -14.16 20.40
N ILE A 118 21.00 -13.38 19.67
CA ILE A 118 20.51 -12.21 18.92
C ILE A 118 19.49 -12.62 17.85
N ILE A 119 19.73 -13.75 17.15
CA ILE A 119 18.81 -14.27 16.14
C ILE A 119 17.47 -14.69 16.76
N LEU A 120 17.49 -15.36 17.91
CA LEU A 120 16.29 -15.77 18.64
C LEU A 120 15.52 -14.56 19.18
N LYS A 121 16.22 -13.56 19.71
CA LYS A 121 15.61 -12.27 20.10
C LYS A 121 14.94 -11.57 18.93
N LYS A 122 15.59 -11.54 17.76
CA LYS A 122 15.03 -10.99 16.53
C LYS A 122 13.77 -11.74 16.08
N LEU A 123 13.80 -13.08 16.15
CA LEU A 123 12.65 -13.93 15.84
C LEU A 123 11.49 -13.67 16.80
N LYS A 124 11.75 -13.56 18.11
CA LYS A 124 10.76 -13.16 19.11
C LYS A 124 10.09 -11.84 18.70
N HIS A 125 10.86 -10.80 18.38
CA HIS A 125 10.29 -9.51 17.98
C HIS A 125 9.38 -9.64 16.74
N ARG A 126 9.80 -10.41 15.73
CA ARG A 126 8.99 -10.64 14.52
C ARG A 126 7.67 -11.36 14.80
N ILE A 127 7.66 -12.31 15.73
CA ILE A 127 6.44 -13.03 16.12
C ILE A 127 5.49 -12.09 16.86
N VAL A 128 6.01 -11.34 17.82
CA VAL A 128 5.23 -10.44 18.68
C VAL A 128 4.62 -9.28 17.90
N ASP A 129 5.30 -8.79 16.87
CA ASP A 129 4.82 -7.69 16.01
C ASP A 129 3.52 -8.06 15.26
N ASN A 130 3.36 -9.34 14.90
CA ASN A 130 2.16 -9.85 14.21
C ASN A 130 1.06 -10.31 15.18
N MET A 131 1.21 -10.12 16.50
CA MET A 131 0.24 -10.56 17.50
C MET A 131 -0.58 -9.40 18.07
N SER A 132 -1.85 -9.66 18.38
CA SER A 132 -2.66 -8.73 19.17
C SER A 132 -2.06 -8.54 20.58
N SER A 133 -2.31 -7.41 21.21
CA SER A 133 -1.82 -7.12 22.57
C SER A 133 -2.25 -8.22 23.55
N ASN A 134 -3.55 -8.55 23.52
CA ASN A 134 -4.14 -9.55 24.40
C ASN A 134 -3.52 -10.94 24.21
N THR A 135 -3.24 -11.33 22.96
CA THR A 135 -2.59 -12.62 22.66
C THR A 135 -1.15 -12.66 23.16
N ALA A 136 -0.39 -11.58 22.93
CA ALA A 136 1.00 -11.51 23.38
C ALA A 136 1.10 -11.55 24.92
N ASP A 137 0.22 -10.83 25.62
CA ASP A 137 0.18 -10.81 27.09
C ASP A 137 -0.19 -12.18 27.66
N THR A 138 -1.14 -12.88 27.03
CA THR A 138 -1.51 -14.26 27.41
C THR A 138 -0.35 -15.24 27.26
N LEU A 139 0.51 -15.01 26.27
CA LEU A 139 1.72 -15.82 26.04
C LEU A 139 2.94 -15.34 26.83
N GLY A 140 2.81 -14.30 27.66
CA GLY A 140 3.92 -13.71 28.42
C GLY A 140 4.99 -13.03 27.55
N LEU A 141 4.66 -12.66 26.31
CA LEU A 141 5.59 -12.04 25.39
C LEU A 141 5.59 -10.52 25.55
N SER A 142 6.64 -9.98 26.19
CA SER A 142 6.76 -8.52 26.39
C SER A 142 6.85 -7.74 25.07
N ARG A 143 5.99 -6.71 24.98
CA ARG A 143 5.84 -5.75 23.86
C ARG A 143 6.43 -4.37 24.11
N ALA A 144 6.98 -4.08 25.29
CA ALA A 144 7.30 -2.72 25.74
C ALA A 144 8.21 -1.91 24.80
N ILE A 145 8.97 -2.59 23.93
CA ILE A 145 9.93 -1.99 23.00
C ILE A 145 9.35 -1.86 21.56
N LEU A 146 8.21 -2.50 21.28
CA LEU A 146 7.63 -2.61 19.94
C LEU A 146 6.49 -1.60 19.67
N CYS A 147 5.86 -1.07 20.71
CA CYS A 147 4.64 -0.26 20.58
C CYS A 147 4.91 1.16 20.06
N ASN A 148 3.95 1.70 19.29
CA ASN A 148 3.87 3.07 18.75
C ASN A 148 4.79 3.42 17.58
N ASP A 149 4.96 2.50 16.62
CA ASP A 149 5.62 2.85 15.36
C ASP A 149 4.62 3.49 14.39
N SER A 150 4.73 4.79 14.18
CA SER A 150 3.88 5.53 13.24
C SER A 150 3.97 4.97 11.81
N LEU A 151 5.07 4.29 11.46
CA LEU A 151 5.23 3.65 10.16
C LEU A 151 4.38 2.39 10.01
N VAL A 152 4.01 1.72 11.10
CA VAL A 152 3.10 0.56 11.06
C VAL A 152 1.69 1.02 10.68
N LYS A 153 1.21 2.12 11.30
CA LYS A 153 -0.08 2.72 10.94
C LYS A 153 -0.10 3.18 9.47
N ARG A 154 0.97 3.85 9.02
CA ARG A 154 1.14 4.26 7.62
C ARG A 154 1.17 3.06 6.66
N LEU A 155 1.73 1.93 7.06
CA LEU A 155 1.70 0.69 6.27
C LEU A 155 0.27 0.15 6.17
N GLU A 156 -0.49 0.09 7.27
CA GLU A 156 -1.90 -0.34 7.25
C GLU A 156 -2.76 0.54 6.32
N GLU A 157 -2.55 1.86 6.35
CA GLU A 157 -3.20 2.82 5.44
C GLU A 157 -2.83 2.55 3.96
N LEU A 158 -1.57 2.22 3.69
CA LEU A 158 -1.09 1.84 2.36
C LEU A 158 -1.73 0.52 1.89
N GLU A 159 -1.96 -0.45 2.78
CA GLU A 159 -2.64 -1.71 2.46
C GLU A 159 -4.12 -1.51 2.14
N GLY A 160 -4.81 -0.63 2.88
CA GLY A 160 -6.17 -0.22 2.55
C GLY A 160 -6.24 0.44 1.18
N THR A 161 -5.29 1.33 0.89
CA THR A 161 -5.17 1.99 -0.41
C THR A 161 -4.93 0.98 -1.54
N GLU A 162 -4.03 0.00 -1.34
CA GLU A 162 -3.78 -1.08 -2.30
C GLU A 162 -5.05 -1.86 -2.64
N LEU A 163 -5.85 -2.23 -1.62
CA LEU A 163 -7.08 -2.98 -1.80
C LEU A 163 -8.11 -2.18 -2.60
N MET A 164 -8.28 -0.90 -2.26
CA MET A 164 -9.15 0.00 -3.02
C MET A 164 -8.73 0.08 -4.50
N TYR A 165 -7.44 0.25 -4.77
CA TYR A 165 -6.90 0.33 -6.13
C TYR A 165 -7.07 -0.96 -6.92
N LYS A 166 -6.86 -2.10 -6.27
CA LYS A 166 -7.11 -3.40 -6.87
C LYS A 166 -8.58 -3.54 -7.29
N GLY A 167 -9.50 -3.15 -6.40
CA GLY A 167 -10.93 -3.11 -6.69
C GLY A 167 -11.28 -2.18 -7.86
N LEU A 168 -10.70 -0.97 -7.88
CA LEU A 168 -10.91 0.01 -8.94
C LEU A 168 -10.44 -0.51 -10.32
N VAL A 169 -9.22 -1.04 -10.40
CA VAL A 169 -8.66 -1.60 -11.64
C VAL A 169 -9.49 -2.79 -12.11
N GLU A 170 -9.86 -3.69 -11.21
CA GLU A 170 -10.66 -4.87 -11.54
C GLU A 170 -12.05 -4.48 -12.04
N HIS A 171 -12.72 -3.56 -11.36
CA HIS A 171 -14.03 -3.06 -11.77
C HIS A 171 -13.98 -2.37 -13.14
N ALA A 172 -12.97 -1.53 -13.39
CA ALA A 172 -12.81 -0.86 -14.67
C ALA A 172 -12.60 -1.84 -15.83
N ARG A 173 -11.83 -2.93 -15.61
CA ARG A 173 -11.65 -3.99 -16.63
C ARG A 173 -12.94 -4.75 -16.91
N ARG A 174 -13.75 -5.04 -15.89
CA ARG A 174 -15.08 -5.66 -16.04
C ARG A 174 -16.04 -4.76 -16.79
N MET A 175 -16.10 -3.47 -16.45
CA MET A 175 -16.91 -2.48 -17.16
C MET A 175 -16.52 -2.42 -18.65
N LEU A 176 -15.23 -2.34 -18.99
CA LEU A 176 -14.78 -2.34 -20.37
C LEU A 176 -15.12 -3.65 -21.10
N LYS A 177 -15.05 -4.79 -20.41
CA LYS A 177 -15.48 -6.08 -20.98
C LYS A 177 -16.97 -6.13 -21.25
N ALA A 178 -17.81 -5.70 -20.32
CA ALA A 178 -19.25 -5.60 -20.53
C ALA A 178 -19.60 -4.62 -21.66
N TYR A 179 -18.89 -3.48 -21.73
CA TYR A 179 -19.05 -2.53 -22.82
C TYR A 179 -18.66 -3.15 -24.17
N TYR A 180 -17.54 -3.88 -24.24
CA TYR A 180 -17.16 -4.63 -25.44
C TYR A 180 -18.24 -5.61 -25.90
N ASP A 181 -18.85 -6.36 -24.97
CA ASP A 181 -19.92 -7.31 -25.30
C ASP A 181 -21.17 -6.60 -25.85
N LEU A 182 -21.48 -5.40 -25.32
CA LEU A 182 -22.51 -4.52 -25.89
C LEU A 182 -22.16 -4.06 -27.31
N LEU A 183 -20.89 -3.72 -27.60
CA LEU A 183 -20.45 -3.34 -28.95
C LEU A 183 -20.60 -4.50 -29.95
N GLN A 184 -20.34 -5.73 -29.53
CA GLN A 184 -20.60 -6.91 -30.38
C GLN A 184 -22.10 -7.02 -30.72
N THR A 185 -22.96 -6.68 -29.75
CA THR A 185 -24.41 -6.64 -29.97
C THR A 185 -24.80 -5.53 -30.96
N TYR A 186 -24.19 -4.35 -30.86
CA TYR A 186 -24.41 -3.28 -31.85
C TYR A 186 -24.00 -3.69 -33.26
N LYS A 187 -22.85 -4.35 -33.41
CA LYS A 187 -22.43 -4.89 -34.71
C LYS A 187 -23.47 -5.86 -35.28
N ALA A 188 -23.95 -6.80 -34.46
CA ALA A 188 -24.98 -7.76 -34.87
C ALA A 188 -26.29 -7.07 -35.29
N PHE A 189 -26.76 -6.08 -34.53
CA PHE A 189 -27.90 -5.26 -34.94
C PHE A 189 -27.66 -4.56 -36.27
N GLY A 190 -26.47 -3.98 -36.45
CA GLY A 190 -26.05 -3.33 -37.69
C GLY A 190 -26.13 -4.26 -38.89
N ASP A 191 -25.66 -5.49 -38.74
CA ASP A 191 -25.69 -6.54 -39.77
C ASP A 191 -27.14 -6.97 -40.08
N CYS A 192 -27.97 -7.18 -39.06
CA CYS A 192 -29.39 -7.51 -39.23
C CYS A 192 -30.17 -6.41 -39.96
N PHE A 193 -30.03 -5.15 -39.56
CA PHE A 193 -30.71 -4.03 -40.22
C PHE A 193 -30.25 -3.84 -41.66
N THR A 194 -28.95 -4.01 -41.93
CA THR A 194 -28.42 -3.98 -43.30
C THR A 194 -29.00 -5.12 -44.14
N HIS A 195 -29.14 -6.32 -43.57
CA HIS A 195 -29.75 -7.46 -44.26
C HIS A 195 -31.24 -7.21 -44.57
N ILE A 196 -32.01 -6.69 -43.62
CA ILE A 196 -33.41 -6.32 -43.82
C ILE A 196 -33.50 -5.25 -44.92
N SER A 197 -32.65 -4.23 -44.88
CA SER A 197 -32.65 -3.15 -45.88
C SER A 197 -32.47 -3.64 -47.31
N ALA A 198 -31.64 -4.67 -47.52
CA ALA A 198 -31.38 -5.24 -48.84
C ALA A 198 -32.55 -6.06 -49.40
N HIS A 199 -33.45 -6.53 -48.54
CA HIS A 199 -34.59 -7.37 -48.92
C HIS A 199 -35.94 -6.63 -48.83
N GLU A 200 -35.96 -5.41 -48.28
CA GLU A 200 -37.16 -4.60 -48.10
C GLU A 200 -37.60 -3.97 -49.44
N PRO A 201 -38.80 -4.31 -49.95
CA PRO A 201 -39.28 -3.81 -51.24
C PRO A 201 -39.63 -2.32 -51.22
N GLN A 202 -40.05 -1.78 -50.07
CA GLN A 202 -40.40 -0.38 -49.95
C GLN A 202 -39.15 0.48 -49.81
N GLN A 203 -38.87 1.34 -50.79
CA GLN A 203 -37.64 2.14 -50.85
C GLN A 203 -37.40 2.98 -49.58
N ARG A 204 -38.46 3.59 -49.03
CA ARG A 204 -38.35 4.42 -47.82
C ARG A 204 -37.98 3.60 -46.57
N ALA A 205 -38.55 2.42 -46.42
CA ALA A 205 -38.23 1.50 -45.32
C ALA A 205 -36.83 0.91 -45.51
N SER A 206 -36.47 0.52 -46.73
CA SER A 206 -35.12 0.06 -47.09
C SER A 206 -34.05 1.09 -46.72
N GLU A 207 -34.24 2.36 -47.11
CA GLU A 207 -33.32 3.44 -46.76
C GLU A 207 -33.23 3.64 -45.24
N ALA A 208 -34.35 3.58 -44.53
CA ALA A 208 -34.36 3.71 -43.07
C ALA A 208 -33.59 2.57 -42.38
N PHE A 209 -33.85 1.31 -42.75
CA PHE A 209 -33.13 0.16 -42.20
C PHE A 209 -31.63 0.21 -42.54
N ARG A 210 -31.24 0.65 -43.74
CA ARG A 210 -29.82 0.84 -44.09
C ARG A 210 -29.16 1.85 -43.16
N MET A 211 -29.83 2.98 -42.91
CA MET A 211 -29.32 4.03 -42.01
C MET A 211 -29.20 3.55 -40.57
N PHE A 212 -30.19 2.81 -40.04
CA PHE A 212 -30.09 2.18 -38.73
C PHE A 212 -28.93 1.17 -38.67
N GLY A 213 -28.72 0.40 -39.73
CA GLY A 213 -27.63 -0.55 -39.85
C GLY A 213 -26.26 0.12 -39.79
N GLU A 214 -26.06 1.17 -40.59
CA GLU A 214 -24.84 1.98 -40.60
C GLU A 214 -24.59 2.67 -39.26
N PHE A 215 -25.64 3.20 -38.62
CA PHE A 215 -25.52 3.84 -37.31
C PHE A 215 -25.01 2.87 -36.24
N HIS A 216 -25.58 1.66 -36.14
CA HIS A 216 -25.15 0.66 -35.16
C HIS A 216 -23.73 0.14 -35.42
N ARG A 217 -23.32 -0.01 -36.69
CA ARG A 217 -21.93 -0.35 -37.03
C ARG A 217 -20.95 0.76 -36.64
N ASN A 218 -21.34 2.03 -36.79
CA ASN A 218 -20.53 3.15 -36.34
C ASN A 218 -20.40 3.17 -34.80
N LEU A 219 -21.49 2.93 -34.06
CA LEU A 219 -21.45 2.82 -32.60
C LEU A 219 -20.45 1.77 -32.12
N GLU A 220 -20.36 0.62 -32.78
CA GLU A 220 -19.34 -0.39 -32.49
C GLU A 220 -17.93 0.17 -32.70
N LYS A 221 -17.68 0.78 -33.85
CA LYS A 221 -16.38 1.34 -34.21
C LYS A 221 -15.92 2.43 -33.24
N ASP A 222 -16.80 3.35 -32.87
CA ASP A 222 -16.51 4.42 -31.92
C ASP A 222 -16.25 3.87 -30.52
N GLY A 223 -17.05 2.91 -30.07
CA GLY A 223 -16.84 2.24 -28.80
C GLY A 223 -15.50 1.50 -28.74
N LEU A 224 -15.10 0.81 -29.81
CA LEU A 224 -13.81 0.12 -29.88
C LEU A 224 -12.63 1.11 -29.81
N ASN A 225 -12.75 2.28 -30.44
CA ASN A 225 -11.72 3.32 -30.35
C ASN A 225 -11.55 3.82 -28.91
N ILE A 226 -12.65 4.02 -28.19
CA ILE A 226 -12.62 4.43 -26.78
C ILE A 226 -12.00 3.37 -25.87
N ILE A 227 -12.30 2.09 -26.10
CA ILE A 227 -11.63 1.01 -25.35
C ILE A 227 -10.10 1.07 -25.58
N LYS A 228 -9.65 1.36 -26.80
CA LYS A 228 -8.23 1.52 -27.13
C LYS A 228 -7.61 2.75 -26.43
N GLU A 229 -8.34 3.85 -26.29
CA GLU A 229 -7.89 5.04 -25.57
C GLU A 229 -7.83 4.85 -24.05
N ILE A 230 -8.78 4.12 -23.47
CA ILE A 230 -8.84 3.88 -22.02
C ILE A 230 -7.81 2.82 -21.59
N LYS A 231 -7.45 1.87 -22.46
CA LYS A 231 -6.49 0.81 -22.17
C LYS A 231 -5.16 1.31 -21.54
N PRO A 232 -4.44 2.30 -22.11
CA PRO A 232 -3.22 2.83 -21.50
C PRO A 232 -3.46 3.43 -20.11
N VAL A 233 -4.59 4.11 -19.90
CA VAL A 233 -4.97 4.67 -18.58
C VAL A 233 -5.06 3.56 -17.52
N LEU A 234 -5.68 2.43 -17.84
CA LEU A 234 -5.75 1.28 -16.93
C LEU A 234 -4.39 0.59 -16.70
N SER A 235 -3.54 0.56 -17.72
CA SER A 235 -2.16 0.05 -17.59
C SER A 235 -1.33 0.92 -16.64
N ASP A 236 -1.49 2.24 -16.72
CA ASP A 236 -0.80 3.18 -15.84
C ASP A 236 -1.30 3.07 -14.40
N LEU A 237 -2.62 2.95 -14.20
CA LEU A 237 -3.22 2.65 -12.89
C LEU A 237 -2.69 1.33 -12.32
N GLY A 238 -2.55 0.30 -13.16
CA GLY A 238 -1.93 -0.97 -12.81
C GLY A 238 -0.45 -0.87 -12.46
N THR A 239 0.28 0.13 -12.96
CA THR A 239 1.70 0.33 -12.63
C THR A 239 1.88 0.79 -11.18
N TYR A 240 1.00 1.66 -10.69
CA TYR A 240 0.98 2.07 -9.29
C TYR A 240 0.79 0.85 -8.37
N LEU A 241 -0.22 0.02 -8.66
CA LEU A 241 -0.55 -1.17 -7.90
C LEU A 241 0.54 -2.25 -7.95
N ASN A 242 1.07 -2.57 -9.13
CA ASN A 242 1.95 -3.73 -9.31
C ASN A 242 3.44 -3.42 -9.18
N LYS A 243 3.84 -2.14 -9.20
CA LYS A 243 5.26 -1.74 -9.09
C LYS A 243 5.52 -0.80 -7.92
N ALA A 244 4.79 0.30 -7.81
CA ALA A 244 5.09 1.34 -6.83
C ALA A 244 4.77 0.93 -5.38
N ILE A 245 3.60 0.32 -5.15
CA ILE A 245 3.21 -0.18 -3.83
C ILE A 245 4.16 -1.32 -3.36
N PRO A 246 4.43 -2.37 -4.17
CA PRO A 246 5.34 -3.44 -3.75
C PRO A 246 6.76 -2.98 -3.43
N ASP A 247 7.30 -2.02 -4.18
CA ASP A 247 8.62 -1.44 -3.94
C ASP A 247 8.68 -0.64 -2.62
N THR A 248 7.61 0.10 -2.31
CA THR A 248 7.47 0.80 -1.03
C THR A 248 7.35 -0.20 0.12
N LYS A 249 6.48 -1.22 -0.01
CA LYS A 249 6.37 -2.31 0.99
C LYS A 249 7.70 -3.03 1.24
N LEU A 250 8.50 -3.27 0.20
CA LEU A 250 9.83 -3.86 0.36
C LEU A 250 10.75 -2.98 1.22
N THR A 251 10.66 -1.67 1.05
CA THR A 251 11.46 -0.70 1.80
C THR A 251 11.04 -0.66 3.28
N VAL A 252 9.73 -0.67 3.55
CA VAL A 252 9.20 -0.76 4.92
C VAL A 252 9.60 -2.09 5.59
N ARG A 253 9.57 -3.22 4.86
CA ARG A 253 10.05 -4.52 5.39
C ARG A 253 11.54 -4.49 5.76
N ARG A 254 12.38 -3.82 4.96
CA ARG A 254 13.81 -3.65 5.27
C ARG A 254 14.02 -2.81 6.53
N TYR A 255 13.23 -1.75 6.69
CA TYR A 255 13.20 -0.94 7.92
C TYR A 255 12.80 -1.78 9.14
N ALA A 256 11.70 -2.52 9.06
CA ALA A 256 11.22 -3.37 10.16
C ALA A 256 12.27 -4.43 10.56
N ASP A 257 12.93 -5.04 9.59
CA ASP A 257 14.00 -5.99 9.85
C ASP A 257 15.21 -5.35 10.57
N ALA A 258 15.58 -4.13 10.18
CA ALA A 258 16.63 -3.36 10.84
C ALA A 258 16.24 -2.93 12.26
N LYS A 259 14.97 -2.50 12.46
CA LYS A 259 14.39 -2.22 13.77
C LYS A 259 14.52 -3.43 14.68
N PHE A 260 14.07 -4.62 14.27
CA PHE A 260 14.16 -5.83 15.09
C PHE A 260 15.60 -6.20 15.43
N THR A 261 16.55 -6.02 14.51
CA THR A 261 17.98 -6.20 14.80
C THR A 261 18.45 -5.23 15.89
N TYR A 262 18.13 -3.95 15.78
CA TYR A 262 18.48 -2.95 16.82
C TYR A 262 17.86 -3.30 18.18
N LEU A 263 16.57 -3.61 18.22
CA LEU A 263 15.87 -3.99 19.46
C LEU A 263 16.46 -5.25 20.10
N SER A 264 16.90 -6.23 19.30
CA SER A 264 17.57 -7.44 19.81
C SER A 264 18.85 -7.10 20.55
N TYR A 265 19.64 -6.15 20.02
CA TYR A 265 20.83 -5.66 20.70
C TYR A 265 20.51 -4.85 21.95
N CYS A 266 19.45 -4.03 21.95
CA CYS A 266 19.00 -3.33 23.16
C CYS A 266 18.62 -4.29 24.28
N LEU A 267 17.86 -5.35 23.96
CA LEU A 267 17.53 -6.41 24.92
C LEU A 267 18.78 -7.10 25.45
N LYS A 268 19.74 -7.43 24.57
CA LYS A 268 20.98 -8.08 25.01
C LYS A 268 21.81 -7.19 25.94
N VAL A 269 21.92 -5.90 25.64
CA VAL A 269 22.59 -4.93 26.53
C VAL A 269 21.90 -4.89 27.89
N LYS A 270 20.57 -4.77 27.91
CA LYS A 270 19.80 -4.76 29.16
C LYS A 270 20.00 -6.04 29.99
N GLU A 271 19.95 -7.21 29.35
CA GLU A 271 20.22 -8.48 30.03
C GLU A 271 21.63 -8.52 30.65
N MET A 272 22.64 -7.99 29.94
CA MET A 272 24.01 -7.92 30.46
C MET A 272 24.14 -6.88 31.58
N ASP A 273 23.43 -5.75 31.52
CA ASP A 273 23.38 -4.74 32.57
C ASP A 273 22.70 -5.27 33.85
N ASP A 274 21.62 -6.04 33.70
CA ASP A 274 20.88 -6.69 34.78
C ASP A 274 21.72 -7.81 35.44
N GLU A 275 22.46 -8.58 34.63
CA GLU A 275 23.45 -9.55 35.11
C GLU A 275 24.53 -8.85 35.94
N GLU A 276 25.16 -7.80 35.40
CA GLU A 276 26.20 -7.03 36.11
C GLU A 276 25.68 -6.45 37.43
N HIS A 277 24.47 -5.89 37.45
CA HIS A 277 23.85 -5.39 38.68
C HIS A 277 23.61 -6.50 39.70
N SER A 278 23.17 -7.68 39.25
CA SER A 278 22.89 -8.82 40.13
C SER A 278 24.14 -9.35 40.82
N PHE A 279 25.24 -9.54 40.06
CA PHE A 279 26.54 -9.94 40.62
C PHE A 279 27.10 -8.88 41.56
N ALA A 280 27.02 -7.59 41.18
CA ALA A 280 27.44 -6.48 42.03
C ALA A 280 26.66 -6.40 43.34
N ALA A 281 25.35 -6.67 43.33
CA ALA A 281 24.51 -6.70 44.53
C ALA A 281 24.86 -7.86 45.47
N LEU A 282 25.27 -9.00 44.92
CA LEU A 282 25.74 -10.17 45.67
C LEU A 282 27.19 -10.03 46.15
N GLN A 283 27.93 -9.03 45.66
CA GLN A 283 29.39 -8.87 45.84
C GLN A 283 30.20 -10.04 45.27
N ASP A 284 29.65 -10.72 44.26
CA ASP A 284 30.33 -11.82 43.58
C ASP A 284 31.12 -11.28 42.37
N PRO A 285 32.35 -11.76 42.14
CA PRO A 285 33.13 -11.37 40.98
C PRO A 285 32.52 -11.92 39.69
N LEU A 286 32.51 -11.10 38.64
CA LEU A 286 32.07 -11.49 37.31
C LEU A 286 33.26 -11.42 36.35
N TYR A 287 33.78 -12.58 35.95
CA TYR A 287 35.00 -12.72 35.16
C TYR A 287 35.05 -11.82 33.91
N ARG A 288 33.93 -11.74 33.17
CA ARG A 288 33.80 -10.87 31.99
C ARG A 288 34.09 -9.39 32.33
N VAL A 289 33.63 -8.91 33.48
CA VAL A 289 33.81 -7.51 33.91
C VAL A 289 35.22 -7.28 34.43
N GLU A 290 35.77 -8.22 35.20
CA GLU A 290 37.14 -8.17 35.75
C GLU A 290 38.21 -8.16 34.64
N THR A 291 37.91 -8.75 33.48
CA THR A 291 38.81 -8.85 32.32
C THR A 291 38.61 -7.75 31.27
N GLY A 292 37.94 -6.64 31.63
CA GLY A 292 37.81 -5.45 30.77
C GLY A 292 36.55 -5.41 29.89
N ASN A 293 35.64 -6.36 30.08
CA ASN A 293 34.29 -6.37 29.54
C ASN A 293 34.18 -6.26 28.00
N TYR A 294 35.07 -6.93 27.28
CA TYR A 294 35.14 -6.85 25.82
C TYR A 294 33.89 -7.38 25.11
N GLU A 295 33.25 -8.44 25.62
CA GLU A 295 31.99 -8.95 25.04
C GLU A 295 30.88 -7.89 25.09
N TYR A 296 30.68 -7.21 26.22
CA TYR A 296 29.68 -6.14 26.33
C TYR A 296 30.02 -4.98 25.38
N ARG A 297 31.30 -4.60 25.31
CA ARG A 297 31.78 -3.54 24.40
C ARG A 297 31.56 -3.88 22.93
N LEU A 298 31.71 -5.14 22.53
CA LEU A 298 31.34 -5.65 21.20
C LEU A 298 29.82 -5.51 20.96
N ILE A 299 28.98 -5.90 21.93
CA ILE A 299 27.53 -5.75 21.81
C ILE A 299 27.11 -4.28 21.71
N LEU A 300 27.75 -3.38 22.48
CA LEU A 300 27.54 -1.94 22.38
C LEU A 300 27.87 -1.38 20.98
N ARG A 301 28.96 -1.87 20.38
CA ARG A 301 29.33 -1.54 18.99
C ARG A 301 28.24 -1.97 18.01
N CYS A 302 27.85 -3.24 18.07
CA CYS A 302 26.82 -3.79 17.18
C CYS A 302 25.46 -3.07 17.37
N ARG A 303 25.12 -2.70 18.61
CA ARG A 303 23.93 -1.87 18.91
C ARG A 303 24.00 -0.51 18.22
N GLN A 304 25.16 0.18 18.30
CA GLN A 304 25.35 1.48 17.65
C GLN A 304 25.22 1.36 16.13
N ASP A 305 25.85 0.37 15.51
CA ASP A 305 25.76 0.14 14.06
C ASP A 305 24.33 -0.19 13.62
N ALA A 306 23.63 -1.01 14.40
CA ALA A 306 22.23 -1.33 14.16
C ALA A 306 21.32 -0.10 14.31
N ARG A 307 21.56 0.76 15.30
CA ARG A 307 20.85 2.05 15.49
C ARG A 307 21.02 2.94 14.27
N ASN A 308 22.25 3.12 13.80
CA ASN A 308 22.56 3.96 12.65
C ASN A 308 21.86 3.45 11.38
N LYS A 309 21.90 2.14 11.14
CA LYS A 309 21.20 1.51 10.01
C LYS A 309 19.68 1.66 10.11
N PHE A 310 19.12 1.46 11.29
CA PHE A 310 17.70 1.64 11.58
C PHE A 310 17.26 3.10 11.34
N ALA A 311 17.98 4.08 11.88
CA ALA A 311 17.67 5.50 11.75
C ALA A 311 17.74 5.96 10.28
N LYS A 312 18.75 5.49 9.53
CA LYS A 312 18.85 5.76 8.09
C LYS A 312 17.63 5.21 7.33
N LEU A 313 17.31 3.92 7.53
CA LEU A 313 16.16 3.30 6.86
C LEU A 313 14.82 3.92 7.27
N ARG A 314 14.69 4.44 8.48
CA ARG A 314 13.51 5.19 8.92
C ARG A 314 13.30 6.44 8.05
N THR A 315 14.38 7.19 7.82
CA THR A 315 14.36 8.38 6.97
C THR A 315 14.03 8.00 5.53
N ASP A 316 14.70 6.97 4.98
CA ASP A 316 14.44 6.46 3.63
C ASP A 316 12.97 6.04 3.44
N VAL A 317 12.35 5.41 4.44
CA VAL A 317 10.93 5.01 4.39
C VAL A 317 10.03 6.24 4.37
N LEU A 318 10.26 7.23 5.25
CA LEU A 318 9.43 8.43 5.32
C LEU A 318 9.45 9.20 4.00
N GLU A 319 10.63 9.46 3.46
CA GLU A 319 10.79 10.12 2.15
C GLU A 319 10.10 9.32 1.04
N LYS A 320 10.25 8.00 1.04
CA LYS A 320 9.66 7.14 -0.01
C LYS A 320 8.13 7.10 0.07
N MET A 321 7.55 7.11 1.27
CA MET A 321 6.11 7.19 1.45
C MET A 321 5.55 8.54 0.97
N GLU A 322 6.21 9.64 1.33
CA GLU A 322 5.81 10.99 0.88
C GLU A 322 5.91 11.14 -0.64
N LEU A 323 6.98 10.62 -1.25
CA LEU A 323 7.13 10.58 -2.71
C LEU A 323 6.05 9.73 -3.39
N LEU A 324 5.68 8.60 -2.78
CA LEU A 324 4.62 7.74 -3.29
C LEU A 324 3.27 8.48 -3.27
N GLU A 325 2.93 9.13 -2.15
CA GLU A 325 1.69 9.91 -1.98
C GLU A 325 1.61 11.09 -2.95
N CYS A 326 2.69 11.87 -3.08
CA CYS A 326 2.76 12.99 -4.02
C CYS A 326 2.57 12.52 -5.47
N LYS A 327 3.32 11.49 -5.88
CA LYS A 327 3.24 10.93 -7.22
C LYS A 327 1.85 10.37 -7.50
N HIS A 328 1.28 9.68 -6.51
CA HIS A 328 -0.04 9.10 -6.58
C HIS A 328 -1.12 10.14 -6.88
N ALA A 329 -1.18 11.23 -6.10
CA ALA A 329 -2.20 12.26 -6.26
C ALA A 329 -2.15 12.91 -7.65
N MET A 330 -0.95 13.15 -8.17
CA MET A 330 -0.76 13.71 -9.51
C MET A 330 -1.15 12.74 -10.62
N ASP A 331 -0.66 11.49 -10.54
CA ASP A 331 -0.90 10.48 -11.57
C ASP A 331 -2.37 10.06 -11.64
N LEU A 332 -3.02 9.87 -10.47
CA LEU A 332 -4.43 9.51 -10.39
C LEU A 332 -5.32 10.59 -11.02
N ASN A 333 -5.10 11.85 -10.67
CA ASN A 333 -5.90 12.95 -11.21
C ASN A 333 -5.80 13.01 -12.74
N LYS A 334 -4.59 12.86 -13.28
CA LYS A 334 -4.36 12.79 -14.72
C LYS A 334 -5.08 11.60 -15.37
N GLN A 335 -5.00 10.42 -14.76
CA GLN A 335 -5.64 9.20 -15.27
C GLN A 335 -7.17 9.31 -15.26
N LEU A 336 -7.77 9.79 -14.16
CA LEU A 336 -9.22 9.98 -14.05
C LEU A 336 -9.73 11.04 -15.03
N ARG A 337 -9.01 12.15 -15.20
CA ARG A 337 -9.35 13.15 -16.22
C ARG A 337 -9.32 12.56 -17.63
N SER A 338 -8.26 11.82 -17.97
CA SER A 338 -8.16 11.16 -19.27
C SER A 338 -9.31 10.19 -19.51
N LEU A 339 -9.73 9.42 -18.48
CA LEU A 339 -10.89 8.54 -18.57
C LEU A 339 -12.18 9.32 -18.84
N LEU A 340 -12.42 10.39 -18.08
CA LEU A 340 -13.61 11.24 -18.22
C LEU A 340 -13.65 11.94 -19.59
N ASP A 341 -12.51 12.41 -20.08
CA ASP A 341 -12.39 13.07 -21.38
C ASP A 341 -12.73 12.10 -22.52
N SER A 342 -12.20 10.87 -22.48
CA SER A 342 -12.56 9.83 -23.47
C SER A 342 -14.07 9.49 -23.41
N LEU A 343 -14.65 9.34 -22.22
CA LEU A 343 -16.10 9.10 -22.08
C LEU A 343 -16.95 10.28 -22.55
N ALA A 344 -16.51 11.51 -22.30
CA ALA A 344 -17.19 12.71 -22.77
C ALA A 344 -17.13 12.82 -24.30
N GLN A 345 -15.97 12.50 -24.90
CA GLN A 345 -15.79 12.48 -26.34
C GLN A 345 -16.68 11.43 -27.01
N LEU A 346 -16.80 10.23 -26.43
CA LEU A 346 -17.74 9.20 -26.89
C LEU A 346 -19.17 9.75 -26.97
N ASN A 347 -19.66 10.31 -25.86
CA ASN A 347 -21.03 10.82 -25.77
C ASN A 347 -21.27 11.95 -26.77
N ARG A 348 -20.34 12.92 -26.87
CA ARG A 348 -20.44 14.01 -27.86
C ARG A 348 -20.52 13.47 -29.29
N SER A 349 -19.65 12.53 -29.64
CA SER A 349 -19.61 11.94 -30.99
C SER A 349 -20.90 11.17 -31.31
N VAL A 350 -21.50 10.49 -30.32
CA VAL A 350 -22.80 9.82 -30.46
C VAL A 350 -23.93 10.82 -30.66
N VAL A 351 -23.99 11.88 -29.85
CA VAL A 351 -25.01 12.95 -29.98
C VAL A 351 -24.93 13.61 -31.36
N GLU A 352 -23.73 14.01 -31.79
CA GLU A 352 -23.53 14.62 -33.11
C GLU A 352 -24.02 13.74 -34.25
N ARG A 353 -23.81 12.41 -34.17
CA ARG A 353 -24.33 11.46 -35.16
C ARG A 353 -25.84 11.31 -35.11
N ILE A 354 -26.46 11.34 -33.92
CA ILE A 354 -27.92 11.28 -33.79
C ILE A 354 -28.54 12.54 -34.38
N GLU A 355 -27.99 13.72 -34.09
CA GLU A 355 -28.48 15.00 -34.63
C GLU A 355 -28.32 15.11 -36.15
N ALA A 356 -27.30 14.45 -36.72
CA ALA A 356 -27.09 14.39 -38.17
C ALA A 356 -28.07 13.44 -38.90
N LEU A 357 -28.87 12.65 -38.19
CA LEU A 357 -29.84 11.75 -38.82
C LEU A 357 -31.01 12.55 -39.43
N PRO A 358 -31.41 12.25 -40.67
CA PRO A 358 -32.60 12.84 -41.27
C PRO A 358 -33.87 12.37 -40.54
N PRO A 359 -34.98 13.13 -40.62
CA PRO A 359 -36.26 12.73 -40.05
C PRO A 359 -36.79 11.50 -40.78
N LEU A 360 -36.55 10.33 -40.20
CA LEU A 360 -36.84 9.02 -40.76
C LEU A 360 -38.32 8.59 -40.61
N PHE A 361 -39.08 9.27 -39.76
CA PHE A 361 -40.46 8.88 -39.41
C PHE A 361 -41.54 9.73 -40.11
N PRO A 362 -42.70 9.13 -40.43
CA PRO A 362 -43.07 7.72 -40.21
C PRO A 362 -42.44 6.76 -41.23
N ILE A 363 -42.06 5.57 -40.77
CA ILE A 363 -41.64 4.45 -41.61
C ILE A 363 -42.89 3.61 -41.87
N GLU A 364 -43.39 3.64 -43.10
CA GLU A 364 -44.42 2.72 -43.57
C GLU A 364 -43.70 1.44 -44.01
N VAL A 365 -44.26 0.27 -43.66
CA VAL A 365 -43.77 -1.05 -44.07
C VAL A 365 -44.95 -1.77 -44.72
N ASP A 366 -44.84 -2.07 -46.01
CA ASP A 366 -45.88 -2.76 -46.77
C ASP A 366 -45.83 -4.27 -46.49
N PHE A 367 -46.70 -4.73 -45.59
CA PHE A 367 -46.96 -6.15 -45.40
C PHE A 367 -47.89 -6.68 -46.49
N LYS A 368 -47.53 -7.82 -47.10
CA LYS A 368 -48.46 -8.61 -47.94
C LYS A 368 -49.41 -9.39 -47.04
N GLU A 369 -50.62 -9.68 -47.53
CA GLU A 369 -51.60 -10.54 -46.82
C GLU A 369 -51.05 -11.93 -46.45
N THR A 370 -49.98 -12.37 -47.12
CA THR A 370 -49.30 -13.64 -46.88
C THR A 370 -48.21 -13.59 -45.80
N ASP A 371 -47.80 -12.41 -45.34
CA ASP A 371 -46.64 -12.26 -44.43
C ASP A 371 -46.89 -12.81 -43.03
N PHE A 372 -48.17 -12.97 -42.64
CA PHE A 372 -48.58 -13.60 -41.38
C PHE A 372 -49.24 -14.97 -41.56
N GLN A 373 -49.17 -15.58 -42.75
CA GLN A 373 -49.63 -16.96 -42.95
C GLN A 373 -48.63 -17.93 -42.30
N TYR A 374 -48.81 -18.16 -41.00
CA TYR A 374 -48.17 -19.25 -40.29
C TYR A 374 -48.53 -20.56 -41.01
N LYS A 375 -47.51 -21.29 -41.49
CA LYS A 375 -47.67 -22.69 -41.92
C LYS A 375 -47.88 -23.57 -40.68
N SER A 376 -48.95 -23.34 -39.92
CA SER A 376 -49.44 -24.31 -38.96
C SER A 376 -50.54 -25.12 -39.63
N THR A 377 -50.24 -26.35 -40.00
CA THR A 377 -51.23 -27.36 -40.37
C THR A 377 -52.01 -27.88 -39.16
N THR A 378 -52.07 -27.12 -38.06
CA THR A 378 -52.71 -27.54 -36.81
C THR A 378 -53.29 -26.32 -36.13
N LEU A 379 -54.50 -25.94 -36.55
CA LEU A 379 -55.59 -25.36 -35.77
C LEU A 379 -56.62 -24.86 -36.78
N LYS A 380 -57.70 -25.62 -36.95
CA LYS A 380 -58.90 -25.08 -37.60
C LYS A 380 -59.44 -23.95 -36.72
N PRO A 381 -59.87 -22.81 -37.28
CA PRO A 381 -60.65 -21.83 -36.52
C PRO A 381 -61.84 -22.54 -35.89
N GLN A 382 -62.01 -22.36 -34.59
CA GLN A 382 -63.24 -22.74 -33.91
C GLN A 382 -64.27 -21.68 -34.33
N ASP A 383 -65.35 -22.09 -35.00
CA ASP A 383 -66.47 -21.20 -35.29
C ASP A 383 -66.98 -20.65 -33.95
N LEU A 384 -66.94 -19.33 -33.78
CA LEU A 384 -67.49 -18.63 -32.62
C LEU A 384 -69.00 -18.47 -32.87
N ASP A 385 -69.81 -18.91 -31.90
CA ASP A 385 -71.26 -18.76 -31.93
C ASP A 385 -71.65 -17.27 -31.84
N GLU A 386 -72.78 -16.90 -32.48
CA GLU A 386 -73.28 -15.53 -32.73
C GLU A 386 -73.57 -14.66 -31.47
N GLU A 387 -73.25 -15.10 -30.25
CA GLU A 387 -73.52 -14.37 -29.00
C GLU A 387 -72.34 -13.51 -28.48
N GLU A 388 -71.12 -13.62 -29.04
CA GLU A 388 -69.96 -12.80 -28.60
C GLU A 388 -69.74 -11.49 -29.40
N GLU A 389 -70.53 -11.21 -30.44
CA GLU A 389 -70.36 -9.98 -31.24
C GLU A 389 -70.96 -8.72 -30.59
N GLU A 390 -71.87 -8.82 -29.62
CA GLU A 390 -72.55 -7.63 -29.05
C GLU A 390 -71.75 -6.89 -27.96
N GLU A 391 -70.78 -7.52 -27.29
CA GLU A 391 -70.00 -6.87 -26.21
C GLU A 391 -68.83 -6.00 -26.71
N GLN A 392 -68.33 -6.20 -27.93
CA GLN A 392 -67.18 -5.42 -28.44
C GLN A 392 -67.57 -4.07 -29.07
N THR A 393 -68.86 -3.85 -29.35
CA THR A 393 -69.37 -2.60 -29.95
C THR A 393 -69.52 -1.43 -28.97
N ILE A 394 -69.51 -1.66 -27.66
CA ILE A 394 -69.77 -0.58 -26.66
C ILE A 394 -68.48 0.15 -26.22
N VAL A 395 -67.29 -0.45 -26.33
CA VAL A 395 -66.05 0.11 -25.75
C VAL A 395 -65.31 1.07 -26.70
N ARG A 396 -65.66 1.14 -27.99
CA ARG A 396 -64.89 1.89 -29.00
C ARG A 396 -65.23 3.37 -29.17
N THR A 397 -66.19 3.92 -28.42
CA THR A 397 -66.72 5.27 -28.73
C THR A 397 -66.14 6.45 -27.94
N ASP A 398 -65.33 6.27 -26.88
CA ASP A 398 -65.07 7.38 -25.94
C ASP A 398 -63.60 7.78 -25.63
N SER A 399 -62.57 7.29 -26.33
CA SER A 399 -61.18 7.71 -26.05
C SER A 399 -60.53 8.61 -27.10
N HIS A 400 -61.34 9.27 -27.94
CA HIS A 400 -60.89 10.26 -28.92
C HIS A 400 -61.06 11.70 -28.40
N SER A 401 -60.52 12.03 -27.22
CA SER A 401 -60.37 13.42 -26.75
C SER A 401 -59.39 13.48 -25.58
N LEU A 402 -58.33 14.29 -25.72
CA LEU A 402 -57.29 14.70 -24.74
C LEU A 402 -55.85 14.37 -25.18
N ARG A 403 -55.44 14.87 -26.36
CA ARG A 403 -54.04 15.25 -26.60
C ARG A 403 -53.94 16.77 -26.48
N MET A 404 -53.55 17.27 -25.30
CA MET A 404 -52.78 18.51 -25.08
C MET A 404 -52.59 18.69 -23.56
N ALA A 405 -51.42 18.33 -23.03
CA ALA A 405 -50.81 18.98 -21.87
C ALA A 405 -49.35 18.51 -21.72
N SER A 406 -48.47 19.48 -21.55
CA SER A 406 -47.06 19.43 -21.18
C SER A 406 -46.66 18.31 -20.22
N THR A 407 -45.61 17.55 -20.56
CA THR A 407 -44.85 16.76 -19.58
C THR A 407 -43.45 17.34 -19.47
N GLU A 408 -43.24 18.07 -18.39
CA GLU A 408 -41.95 18.53 -17.89
C GLU A 408 -41.07 17.29 -17.60
N VAL A 409 -39.87 17.22 -18.17
CA VAL A 409 -38.93 16.13 -17.88
C VAL A 409 -38.26 16.41 -16.54
N VAL A 410 -38.75 15.75 -15.49
CA VAL A 410 -38.07 15.70 -14.19
C VAL A 410 -37.03 14.57 -14.24
N CYS A 411 -35.75 14.92 -14.26
CA CYS A 411 -34.67 13.95 -14.07
C CYS A 411 -34.69 13.43 -12.62
N GLY A 412 -35.09 12.18 -12.44
CA GLY A 412 -35.13 11.52 -11.13
C GLY A 412 -33.74 11.20 -10.59
N LEU A 413 -33.51 11.58 -9.33
CA LEU A 413 -32.55 10.96 -8.45
C LEU A 413 -32.96 9.50 -8.20
N GLU A 414 -32.03 8.57 -8.40
CA GLU A 414 -31.70 7.42 -7.53
C GLU A 414 -30.82 6.44 -8.33
N ALA A 415 -29.58 6.26 -7.86
CA ALA A 415 -28.75 5.14 -8.30
C ALA A 415 -29.42 3.85 -7.80
N VAL A 416 -29.87 3.01 -8.72
CA VAL A 416 -30.44 1.70 -8.37
C VAL A 416 -29.31 0.86 -7.76
N GLU A 417 -29.36 0.64 -6.44
CA GLU A 417 -28.35 -0.11 -5.66
C GLU A 417 -28.33 -1.62 -5.96
N THR A 418 -29.17 -2.11 -6.87
CA THR A 418 -29.19 -3.51 -7.30
C THR A 418 -28.99 -3.62 -8.81
N PRO A 419 -28.02 -4.42 -9.30
CA PRO A 419 -27.86 -4.63 -10.73
C PRO A 419 -29.11 -5.28 -11.31
N ALA A 420 -29.57 -4.78 -12.45
CA ALA A 420 -30.70 -5.37 -13.17
C ALA A 420 -30.43 -6.87 -13.42
N GLN A 421 -31.46 -7.71 -13.24
CA GLN A 421 -31.34 -9.14 -13.49
C GLN A 421 -30.88 -9.39 -14.93
N VAL A 422 -29.76 -10.09 -15.09
CA VAL A 422 -29.27 -10.54 -16.40
C VAL A 422 -30.27 -11.57 -16.93
N VAL A 423 -31.12 -11.14 -17.85
CA VAL A 423 -31.95 -12.05 -18.63
C VAL A 423 -31.04 -12.74 -19.63
N ASN A 424 -30.59 -13.95 -19.29
CA ASN A 424 -29.98 -14.85 -20.26
C ASN A 424 -31.05 -15.24 -21.27
N ILE A 425 -31.01 -14.60 -22.44
CA ILE A 425 -31.69 -15.13 -23.62
C ILE A 425 -30.88 -16.36 -24.04
N PRO A 426 -31.39 -17.59 -23.90
CA PRO A 426 -30.69 -18.75 -24.43
C PRO A 426 -30.54 -18.54 -25.94
N GLN A 427 -29.31 -18.59 -26.46
CA GLN A 427 -29.08 -18.80 -27.88
C GLN A 427 -29.74 -20.12 -28.23
N LYS A 428 -30.95 -20.07 -28.80
CA LYS A 428 -31.57 -21.25 -29.40
C LYS A 428 -30.61 -21.72 -30.49
N GLY A 429 -30.07 -22.92 -30.29
CA GLY A 429 -29.22 -23.58 -31.25
C GLY A 429 -29.87 -23.66 -32.62
N ASN A 430 -29.01 -23.54 -33.63
CA ASN A 430 -29.10 -24.12 -34.97
C ASN A 430 -30.50 -24.16 -35.59
N LEU A 431 -30.89 -23.07 -36.25
CA LEU A 431 -31.92 -23.08 -37.30
C LEU A 431 -31.49 -22.34 -38.57
N LEU A 432 -30.18 -22.24 -38.83
CA LEU A 432 -29.62 -21.77 -40.10
C LEU A 432 -28.42 -22.66 -40.43
N ASP A 433 -28.69 -23.93 -40.75
CA ASP A 433 -27.67 -24.94 -41.10
C ASP A 433 -27.40 -25.00 -42.62
N GLU A 434 -27.70 -23.93 -43.35
CA GLU A 434 -27.33 -23.78 -44.76
C GLU A 434 -26.78 -22.38 -44.99
N LEU A 435 -25.56 -22.12 -44.51
CA LEU A 435 -24.56 -21.14 -45.02
C LEU A 435 -23.41 -20.99 -44.00
N ASP A 436 -22.70 -22.09 -43.68
CA ASP A 436 -21.48 -22.00 -42.84
C ASP A 436 -20.21 -22.32 -43.64
N THR A 437 -19.34 -21.32 -43.72
CA THR A 437 -17.87 -21.47 -43.81
C THR A 437 -17.16 -20.33 -43.03
N THR A 438 -17.82 -19.65 -42.08
CA THR A 438 -17.27 -18.44 -41.42
C THR A 438 -17.24 -18.50 -39.88
N SER A 439 -17.85 -19.52 -39.27
CA SER A 439 -17.98 -19.62 -37.80
C SER A 439 -16.64 -19.76 -37.07
N ASP A 440 -15.73 -20.62 -37.53
CA ASP A 440 -14.41 -20.85 -36.87
C ASP A 440 -13.49 -19.62 -36.90
N GLN A 441 -13.51 -18.82 -37.98
CA GLN A 441 -12.69 -17.60 -38.06
C GLN A 441 -13.21 -16.50 -37.12
N SER A 442 -14.51 -16.46 -36.85
CA SER A 442 -15.12 -15.41 -36.02
C SER A 442 -14.77 -15.53 -34.53
N VAL A 443 -14.63 -16.76 -34.02
CA VAL A 443 -14.28 -17.04 -32.62
C VAL A 443 -12.80 -16.71 -32.36
N ASP A 444 -11.91 -17.13 -33.26
CA ASP A 444 -10.48 -16.81 -33.18
C ASP A 444 -10.21 -15.29 -33.32
N ASN A 445 -10.96 -14.60 -34.18
CA ASN A 445 -10.85 -13.15 -34.34
C ASN A 445 -11.34 -12.37 -33.10
N ASN A 446 -12.36 -12.89 -32.40
CA ASN A 446 -12.89 -12.27 -31.19
C ASN A 446 -11.93 -12.48 -30.00
N GLU A 447 -11.35 -13.67 -29.85
CA GLU A 447 -10.32 -13.93 -28.83
C GLU A 447 -9.06 -13.08 -29.03
N THR A 448 -8.58 -12.96 -30.28
CA THR A 448 -7.41 -12.14 -30.61
C THR A 448 -7.66 -10.66 -30.33
N LEU A 449 -8.85 -10.14 -30.66
CA LEU A 449 -9.24 -8.76 -30.33
C LEU A 449 -9.36 -8.54 -28.82
N LEU A 450 -9.91 -9.48 -28.06
CA LEU A 450 -9.95 -9.41 -26.60
C LEU A 450 -8.55 -9.40 -25.97
N LYS A 451 -7.62 -10.18 -26.53
CA LYS A 451 -6.20 -10.16 -26.12
C LYS A 451 -5.55 -8.82 -26.45
N GLU A 452 -5.81 -8.28 -27.65
CA GLU A 452 -5.33 -6.96 -28.07
C GLU A 452 -5.86 -5.85 -27.16
N LEU A 453 -7.13 -5.90 -26.75
CA LEU A 453 -7.74 -4.90 -25.87
C LEU A 453 -7.40 -5.10 -24.38
N GLY A 454 -6.73 -6.20 -24.02
CA GLY A 454 -6.36 -6.50 -22.64
C GLY A 454 -7.53 -6.94 -21.74
N LEU A 455 -8.62 -7.40 -22.37
CA LEU A 455 -9.89 -7.84 -21.77
C LEU A 455 -10.06 -9.36 -21.78
N PHE A 456 -9.10 -10.09 -22.37
CA PHE A 456 -9.11 -11.55 -22.37
C PHE A 456 -9.04 -12.10 -20.93
N GLY A 457 -9.90 -13.09 -20.63
CA GLY A 457 -9.96 -13.73 -19.31
C GLY A 457 -10.67 -12.93 -18.21
N VAL A 458 -11.32 -11.80 -18.54
CA VAL A 458 -12.17 -11.06 -17.60
C VAL A 458 -13.51 -11.78 -17.44
N ASP A 459 -13.76 -12.31 -16.24
CA ASP A 459 -15.03 -12.98 -15.91
C ASP A 459 -16.03 -11.99 -15.33
N LEU A 460 -17.16 -11.81 -16.03
CA LEU A 460 -18.26 -10.95 -15.60
C LEU A 460 -19.14 -11.59 -14.51
N MET A 461 -19.08 -12.92 -14.33
CA MET A 461 -19.92 -13.67 -13.40
C MET A 461 -19.30 -13.84 -12.01
N SER A 462 -18.00 -13.63 -11.87
CA SER A 462 -17.33 -13.67 -10.57
C SER A 462 -17.77 -12.48 -9.70
N ASN A 463 -18.08 -12.70 -8.41
CA ASN A 463 -18.43 -11.62 -7.50
C ASN A 463 -17.16 -10.84 -7.11
N PRO A 464 -17.12 -9.50 -7.23
CA PRO A 464 -15.91 -8.75 -6.87
C PRO A 464 -15.65 -8.84 -5.36
N GLN A 465 -14.39 -8.98 -4.97
CA GLN A 465 -13.95 -8.77 -3.60
C GLN A 465 -13.95 -7.25 -3.29
N THR A 466 -15.14 -6.64 -3.18
CA THR A 466 -15.28 -5.27 -2.68
C THR A 466 -15.13 -5.26 -1.16
N LEU A 467 -14.64 -4.16 -0.57
CA LEU A 467 -14.46 -3.97 0.88
C LEU A 467 -15.72 -4.34 1.70
N THR A 468 -16.91 -4.24 1.10
CA THR A 468 -18.19 -4.62 1.72
C THR A 468 -18.37 -6.12 1.98
N ASN A 469 -17.62 -6.97 1.26
CA ASN A 469 -17.71 -8.44 1.39
C ASN A 469 -16.70 -9.03 2.40
N GLN A 470 -15.84 -8.22 3.02
CA GLN A 470 -14.97 -8.64 4.13
C GLN A 470 -15.54 -8.13 5.46
N LYS A 471 -16.48 -8.87 6.05
CA LYS A 471 -16.93 -8.62 7.44
C LYS A 471 -15.92 -9.03 8.52
N ASP A 472 -14.75 -9.54 8.14
CA ASP A 472 -13.75 -10.09 9.07
C ASP A 472 -12.42 -9.31 9.12
N SER A 473 -12.39 -8.06 8.65
CA SER A 473 -11.25 -7.17 8.91
C SER A 473 -11.49 -6.36 10.18
N VAL A 474 -10.59 -6.50 11.15
CA VAL A 474 -10.56 -5.82 12.46
C VAL A 474 -10.61 -4.29 12.36
N ALA A 475 -10.42 -3.71 11.16
CA ALA A 475 -10.51 -2.27 10.91
C ALA A 475 -11.95 -1.72 10.88
N ALA A 476 -12.98 -2.55 10.74
CA ALA A 476 -14.37 -2.09 10.60
C ALA A 476 -15.04 -1.58 11.89
N GLN A 477 -14.32 -1.55 13.02
CA GLN A 477 -14.88 -1.09 14.31
C GLN A 477 -14.66 0.41 14.60
N ASN A 478 -13.89 1.14 13.81
CA ASN A 478 -13.65 2.57 14.07
C ASN A 478 -14.00 3.45 12.86
N GLY A 479 -15.27 3.86 12.78
CA GLY A 479 -15.68 5.09 12.11
C GLY A 479 -15.69 5.07 10.59
N ALA A 480 -16.73 5.66 10.00
CA ALA A 480 -16.87 5.84 8.57
C ALA A 480 -15.64 6.53 7.95
N TYR A 481 -15.17 6.01 6.82
CA TYR A 481 -14.21 6.70 5.97
C TYR A 481 -14.84 8.01 5.47
N ASP A 482 -14.44 9.13 6.04
CA ASP A 482 -14.85 10.45 5.61
C ASP A 482 -14.03 10.85 4.37
N PHE A 483 -14.63 10.66 3.20
CA PHE A 483 -14.04 10.96 1.89
C PHE A 483 -13.72 12.46 1.72
N ASP A 484 -14.37 13.34 2.49
CA ASP A 484 -14.14 14.79 2.43
C ASP A 484 -12.86 15.24 3.18
N LEU A 485 -12.38 14.45 4.15
CA LEU A 485 -11.11 14.72 4.84
C LEU A 485 -9.90 14.50 3.91
N PHE A 486 -10.00 13.56 2.98
CA PHE A 486 -8.94 13.19 2.03
C PHE A 486 -8.71 14.27 0.97
N LEU A 487 -9.76 14.97 0.53
CA LEU A 487 -9.66 16.03 -0.48
C LEU A 487 -9.13 17.36 0.10
N ASN A 488 -9.30 17.60 1.40
CA ASN A 488 -8.95 18.86 2.06
C ASN A 488 -7.54 18.91 2.70
N GLN A 489 -6.70 17.88 2.56
CA GLN A 489 -5.33 17.89 3.10
C GLN A 489 -4.36 18.84 2.37
N SER A 490 -4.76 19.43 1.24
CA SER A 490 -3.95 20.40 0.50
C SER A 490 -3.78 21.77 1.19
N ALA A 491 -4.36 21.97 2.39
CA ALA A 491 -4.29 23.24 3.13
C ALA A 491 -3.54 23.20 4.48
N ALA A 492 -2.92 22.08 4.87
CA ALA A 492 -2.13 22.01 6.11
C ALA A 492 -0.63 21.97 5.80
N THR A 493 -0.01 23.14 5.74
CA THR A 493 1.45 23.29 5.81
C THR A 493 1.98 22.53 7.03
N ALA A 494 2.95 21.63 6.82
CA ALA A 494 3.71 20.93 7.84
C ALA A 494 4.07 21.88 9.00
N THR A 495 3.47 21.65 10.17
CA THR A 495 3.72 22.48 11.34
C THR A 495 4.89 21.91 12.14
N GLN A 496 5.73 22.81 12.62
CA GLN A 496 6.85 22.60 13.55
C GLN A 496 6.50 21.62 14.70
N LEU A 497 5.22 21.54 15.07
CA LEU A 497 4.66 20.68 16.10
C LEU A 497 4.81 19.17 15.80
N GLU A 498 4.73 18.75 14.54
CA GLU A 498 4.94 17.34 14.16
C GLU A 498 6.42 16.94 14.25
N GLN A 499 7.34 17.85 13.90
CA GLN A 499 8.78 17.64 14.10
C GLN A 499 9.14 17.62 15.59
N ASP A 500 8.51 18.47 16.41
CA ASP A 500 8.72 18.49 17.87
C ASP A 500 8.16 17.23 18.55
N LEU A 501 6.97 16.74 18.15
CA LEU A 501 6.42 15.47 18.63
C LEU A 501 7.24 14.25 18.18
N MET A 502 7.87 14.29 17.01
CA MET A 502 8.77 13.24 16.52
C MET A 502 10.12 13.21 17.25
N SER A 503 10.62 14.37 17.69
CA SER A 503 11.82 14.46 18.53
C SER A 503 11.55 13.99 19.98
N ALA A 504 10.35 14.27 20.49
CA ALA A 504 9.91 13.83 21.81
C ALA A 504 9.76 12.30 21.89
N ASN A 505 9.24 11.65 20.84
CA ASN A 505 9.14 10.18 20.79
C ASN A 505 10.50 9.46 20.78
N ALA A 506 11.55 10.06 20.21
CA ALA A 506 12.89 9.50 20.27
C ALA A 506 13.48 9.56 21.70
N LEU A 507 13.18 10.65 22.42
CA LEU A 507 13.49 10.81 23.85
C LEU A 507 12.65 9.90 24.74
N GLU A 508 11.37 9.66 24.39
CA GLU A 508 10.44 8.83 25.16
C GLU A 508 10.77 7.32 25.05
N THR A 509 11.29 6.86 23.91
CA THR A 509 11.88 5.51 23.81
C THR A 509 13.18 5.36 24.62
N ASP A 510 13.95 6.44 24.81
CA ASP A 510 15.14 6.42 25.68
C ASP A 510 14.76 6.55 27.17
N LEU A 511 13.61 7.16 27.51
CA LEU A 511 13.07 7.28 28.88
C LEU A 511 12.38 6.00 29.37
N LEU A 512 11.78 5.20 28.48
CA LEU A 512 11.22 3.88 28.82
C LEU A 512 12.30 2.79 29.00
N LEU A 513 13.57 3.13 28.76
CA LEU A 513 14.75 2.27 28.96
C LEU A 513 15.61 2.69 30.17
N GLN A 514 15.21 3.73 30.91
CA GLN A 514 15.66 3.98 32.30
C GLN A 514 14.70 3.28 33.27
#